data_AF-A0A1B8T8V4-F1
#
_entry.id   AF-A0A1B8T8V4-F1
#
_cell.length_a   1.000
_cell.length_b   1.000
_cell.length_c   1.000
_cell.angle_alpha   90.00
_cell.angle_beta   90.00
_cell.angle_gamma   90.00
#
_symmetry.space_group_name_H-M   'P 1'
#
loop_
_entity.id
_entity.type
_entity.pdbx_description
1 polymer ?
#
loop_
_entity_poly.entity_id
_entity_poly.type
_entity_poly.pdbx_seq_one_letter_code
_entity_poly.pdbx_strand_id
1 'polypeptide(L)'
;MTVYPLGHESAKLMRDAGYAIDTIGKLILEDICRKSDDSNQAFLREYELGGLLSALQVIAGGLCETGERFEEHLKKVQQYEDGASGPNPR
;
A
#
# COMPACT_ATOMS: atom_id res chain seq x y z
N MET A 1 2.19 -6.99 28.52
CA MET A 1 2.93 -6.57 27.31
C MET A 1 1.96 -6.71 26.14
N THR A 2 1.39 -5.60 25.68
CA THR A 2 0.29 -5.57 24.70
C THR A 2 0.82 -5.84 23.30
N VAL A 3 0.46 -7.00 22.72
CA VAL A 3 0.95 -7.54 21.43
C VAL A 3 0.25 -6.89 20.21
N TYR A 4 -0.21 -5.63 20.30
CA TYR A 4 -1.09 -5.02 19.28
C TYR A 4 -0.65 -3.68 18.63
N PRO A 5 0.60 -3.46 18.16
CA PRO A 5 0.85 -2.26 17.34
C PRO A 5 0.83 -2.51 15.82
N LEU A 6 1.38 -3.63 15.34
CA LEU A 6 1.64 -3.80 13.89
C LEU A 6 0.35 -3.91 13.05
N GLY A 7 -0.67 -4.62 13.56
CA GLY A 7 -1.90 -4.88 12.81
C GLY A 7 -2.72 -3.63 12.53
N HIS A 8 -2.87 -2.75 13.52
CA HIS A 8 -3.75 -1.58 13.41
C HIS A 8 -3.12 -0.45 12.58
N GLU A 9 -1.84 -0.15 12.82
CA GLU A 9 -1.12 0.90 12.09
C GLU A 9 -1.01 0.57 10.61
N SER A 10 -0.64 -0.67 10.29
CA SER A 10 -0.51 -1.08 8.90
C SER A 10 -1.86 -1.22 8.19
N ALA A 11 -2.93 -1.65 8.87
CA ALA A 11 -4.28 -1.66 8.27
C ALA A 11 -4.75 -0.23 7.93
N LYS A 12 -4.44 0.74 8.81
CA LYS A 12 -4.68 2.17 8.52
C LYS A 12 -3.87 2.62 7.31
N LEU A 13 -2.57 2.31 7.27
CA LEU A 13 -1.68 2.67 6.17
C LEU A 13 -2.18 2.09 4.83
N MET A 14 -2.56 0.81 4.80
CA MET A 14 -3.10 0.15 3.61
C MET A 14 -4.39 0.80 3.11
N ARG A 15 -5.30 1.16 4.01
CA ARG A 15 -6.54 1.85 3.64
C ARG A 15 -6.26 3.23 3.07
N ASP A 16 -5.43 4.02 3.74
CA ASP A 16 -5.11 5.38 3.33
C ASP A 16 -4.33 5.38 1.99
N ALA A 17 -3.43 4.41 1.80
CA ALA A 17 -2.74 4.15 0.54
C ALA A 17 -3.71 3.77 -0.60
N GLY A 18 -4.68 2.89 -0.32
CA GLY A 18 -5.71 2.51 -1.30
C GLY A 18 -6.55 3.71 -1.76
N TYR A 19 -6.95 4.58 -0.81
CA TYR A 19 -7.66 5.81 -1.13
C TYR A 19 -6.83 6.76 -2.01
N ALA A 20 -5.54 6.91 -1.70
CA ALA A 20 -4.64 7.73 -2.50
C ALA A 20 -4.47 7.19 -3.92
N ILE A 21 -4.25 5.87 -4.07
CA ILE A 21 -4.12 5.22 -5.39
C ILE A 21 -5.39 5.42 -6.22
N ASP A 22 -6.56 5.18 -5.65
CA ASP A 22 -7.85 5.38 -6.33
C ASP A 22 -8.04 6.84 -6.80
N THR A 23 -7.75 7.79 -5.91
CA THR A 23 -7.87 9.22 -6.23
C THR A 23 -6.91 9.63 -7.35
N ILE A 24 -5.65 9.22 -7.26
CA ILE A 24 -4.65 9.53 -8.30
C ILE A 24 -5.03 8.87 -9.63
N GLY A 25 -5.47 7.61 -9.60
CA GLY A 25 -5.93 6.90 -10.79
C GLY A 25 -7.09 7.61 -11.49
N LYS A 26 -8.07 8.11 -10.73
CA LYS A 26 -9.18 8.90 -11.27
C LYS A 26 -8.73 10.21 -11.92
N LEU A 27 -7.77 10.93 -11.33
CA LEU A 27 -7.24 12.17 -11.91
C LEU A 27 -6.50 11.92 -13.22
N ILE A 28 -5.70 10.86 -13.29
CA ILE A 28 -4.98 10.47 -14.51
C ILE A 28 -5.98 10.03 -15.59
N LEU A 29 -6.99 9.25 -15.23
CA LEU A 29 -8.03 8.82 -16.16
C LEU A 29 -8.82 9.99 -16.74
N GLU A 30 -9.19 10.96 -15.89
CA GLU A 30 -9.88 12.18 -16.32
C GLU A 30 -9.04 12.99 -17.33
N ASP A 31 -7.73 13.11 -17.11
CA ASP A 31 -6.83 13.78 -18.06
C ASP A 31 -6.77 13.04 -19.40
N ILE A 32 -6.73 11.70 -19.39
CA ILE A 32 -6.75 10.88 -20.61
C ILE A 32 -8.07 11.06 -21.37
N CYS A 33 -9.22 10.98 -20.68
CA CYS A 33 -10.54 11.14 -21.30
C CYS A 33 -10.71 12.52 -21.94
N ARG A 34 -10.25 13.59 -21.27
CA ARG A 34 -10.34 14.95 -21.83
C ARG A 34 -9.45 15.15 -23.04
N LYS A 35 -8.29 14.51 -23.07
CA LYS A 35 -7.38 14.51 -24.24
C LYS A 35 -7.96 13.73 -25.41
N SER A 36 -8.75 12.68 -25.18
CA SER A 36 -9.38 11.90 -26.25
C SER A 36 -10.61 12.56 -26.88
N ASP A 37 -11.34 13.40 -26.14
CA ASP A 37 -12.64 13.97 -26.56
C ASP A 37 -12.54 15.18 -27.51
N ASP A 38 -11.52 15.25 -28.39
CA ASP A 38 -11.30 16.32 -29.41
C ASP A 38 -11.19 17.77 -28.87
N SER A 39 -11.40 17.97 -27.57
CA SER A 39 -11.26 19.27 -26.90
C SER A 39 -9.80 19.65 -26.67
N ASN A 40 -8.89 18.66 -26.73
CA ASN A 40 -7.46 18.76 -26.41
C ASN A 40 -7.16 19.61 -25.16
N GLN A 41 -8.09 19.59 -24.18
CA GLN A 41 -7.96 20.35 -22.96
C GLN A 41 -7.11 19.54 -22.00
N ALA A 42 -5.83 19.92 -21.87
CA ALA A 42 -4.97 19.39 -20.84
C ALA A 42 -5.57 19.73 -19.47
N PHE A 43 -5.93 18.69 -18.70
CA PHE A 43 -6.42 18.83 -17.33
C PHE A 43 -5.25 18.83 -16.35
N LEU A 44 -4.24 18.00 -16.62
CA LEU A 44 -2.97 17.98 -15.90
C LEU A 44 -1.85 18.49 -16.79
N ARG A 45 -0.97 19.32 -16.22
CA ARG A 45 0.33 19.63 -16.82
C ARG A 45 1.24 18.41 -16.73
N GLU A 46 2.21 18.31 -17.63
CA GLU A 46 3.18 17.18 -17.63
C GLU A 46 3.91 17.02 -16.29
N TYR A 47 4.25 18.14 -15.64
CA TYR A 47 4.86 18.12 -14.30
C TYR A 47 3.94 17.52 -13.24
N GLU A 48 2.64 17.82 -13.29
CA GLU A 48 1.65 17.31 -12.34
C GLU A 48 1.41 15.81 -12.58
N LEU A 49 1.28 15.40 -13.84
CA LEU A 49 1.20 13.98 -14.20
C LEU A 49 2.44 13.21 -13.72
N GLY A 50 3.64 13.75 -13.96
CA GLY A 50 4.89 13.18 -13.47
C GLY A 50 4.90 13.04 -11.94
N GLY A 51 4.48 14.08 -11.22
CA GLY A 51 4.37 14.04 -9.75
C GLY A 51 3.38 13.01 -9.25
N LEU A 52 2.22 12.86 -9.89
CA LEU A 52 1.22 11.84 -9.56
C LEU A 52 1.75 10.42 -9.79
N LEU A 53 2.47 10.19 -10.89
CA LEU A 53 3.11 8.90 -11.17
C LEU A 53 4.21 8.58 -10.16
N SER A 54 5.04 9.56 -9.79
CA SER A 54 6.05 9.40 -8.74
C SER A 54 5.40 9.11 -7.37
N ALA A 55 4.27 9.76 -7.05
CA ALA A 55 3.53 9.47 -5.83
C ALA A 55 3.02 8.02 -5.81
N LEU A 56 2.49 7.51 -6.92
CA LEU A 56 2.10 6.09 -7.04
C LEU A 56 3.27 5.14 -6.79
N GLN A 57 4.47 5.45 -7.32
CA GLN A 57 5.67 4.64 -7.08
C GLN A 57 6.06 4.59 -5.60
N VAL A 58 6.04 5.74 -4.92
CA VAL A 58 6.34 5.81 -3.47
C VAL A 58 5.32 5.03 -2.65
N ILE A 59 4.03 5.18 -2.96
CA ILE A 59 2.96 4.47 -2.26
C ILE A 59 3.09 2.95 -2.49
N ALA A 60 3.33 2.52 -3.72
CA ALA A 60 3.52 1.11 -4.04
C ALA A 60 4.72 0.51 -3.31
N GLY A 61 5.86 1.22 -3.27
CA GLY A 61 7.04 0.80 -2.52
C GLY A 61 6.76 0.63 -1.03
N GLY A 62 6.10 1.61 -0.40
CA GLY A 62 5.72 1.53 1.00
C GLY A 62 4.75 0.39 1.32
N LEU A 63 3.83 0.08 0.40
CA LEU A 63 2.93 -1.07 0.54
C LEU A 63 3.68 -2.41 0.45
N CYS A 64 4.64 -2.54 -0.47
CA CYS A 64 5.50 -3.72 -0.57
C CYS A 64 6.30 -3.95 0.71
N GLU A 65 7.01 -2.92 1.19
CA GLU A 65 7.78 -3.00 2.44
C GLU A 65 6.91 -3.37 3.64
N THR A 66 5.71 -2.78 3.73
CA THR A 66 4.74 -3.09 4.79
C THR A 66 4.26 -4.54 4.70
N GLY A 67 4.01 -5.04 3.50
CA GLY A 67 3.64 -6.43 3.24
C GLY A 67 4.72 -7.42 3.66
N GLU A 68 5.98 -7.16 3.29
CA GLU A 68 7.14 -7.98 3.67
C GLU A 68 7.31 -8.04 5.19
N ARG A 69 7.22 -6.89 5.87
CA ARG A 69 7.29 -6.82 7.35
C ARG A 69 6.17 -7.61 8.02
N PHE A 70 4.98 -7.62 7.42
CA PHE A 70 3.88 -8.43 7.91
C PHE A 70 4.12 -9.92 7.72
N GLU A 71 4.62 -10.33 6.56
CA GLU A 71 4.94 -11.72 6.28
C GLU A 71 6.00 -12.24 7.26
N GLU A 72 7.04 -11.46 7.53
CA GLU A 72 8.05 -11.80 8.54
C GLU A 72 7.46 -11.90 9.95
N HIS A 73 6.55 -11.01 10.31
CA HIS A 73 5.90 -11.04 11.62
C HIS A 73 5.06 -12.31 11.78
N LEU A 74 4.27 -12.68 10.77
CA LEU A 74 3.48 -13.90 10.77
C LEU A 74 4.35 -15.15 10.87
N LYS A 75 5.46 -15.21 10.13
CA LYS A 75 6.45 -16.31 10.25
C LYS A 75 6.99 -16.45 11.67
N LYS A 76 7.32 -15.34 12.34
CA LYS A 76 7.83 -15.35 13.72
C LYS A 76 6.78 -15.83 14.72
N VAL A 77 5.53 -15.39 14.55
CA VAL A 77 4.41 -15.84 15.39
C VAL A 77 4.20 -17.34 15.23
N GLN A 78 4.16 -17.84 13.99
CA GLN A 78 3.99 -19.27 13.72
C GLN A 78 5.12 -20.13 14.32
N GLN A 79 6.37 -19.71 14.16
CA GLN A 79 7.53 -20.41 14.77
C GLN A 79 7.48 -20.43 16.29
N TYR A 80 6.96 -19.37 16.93
CA TYR A 80 6.79 -19.33 18.37
C TYR A 80 5.69 -20.30 18.84
N GLU A 81 4.57 -20.37 18.13
CA GLU A 81 3.46 -21.30 18.42
C GLU A 81 3.90 -22.77 18.23
N ASP A 82 4.64 -23.06 17.17
CA ASP A 82 5.17 -24.40 16.89
C ASP A 82 6.25 -24.81 17.90
N GLY A 83 7.12 -23.88 18.31
CA GLY A 83 8.18 -24.11 19.30
C GLY A 83 7.68 -24.25 20.74
N ALA A 84 6.60 -23.55 21.10
CA ALA A 84 5.95 -23.66 22.41
C ALA A 84 5.17 -24.98 22.60
N SER A 85 4.91 -25.71 21.51
CA SER A 85 4.23 -27.02 21.50
C SER A 85 5.20 -28.21 21.61
N GLY A 86 6.47 -27.97 21.98
CA GLY A 86 7.48 -29.02 22.18
C GLY A 86 7.06 -30.10 23.20
N PRO A 87 7.57 -31.35 23.06
CA PRO A 87 7.01 -32.50 23.76
C PRO A 87 7.11 -32.35 25.28
N ASN A 88 5.97 -32.58 25.94
CA ASN A 88 5.85 -32.64 27.39
C ASN A 88 6.92 -33.59 27.96
N PRO A 89 7.85 -33.14 28.83
CA PRO A 89 8.83 -34.04 29.41
C PRO A 89 8.07 -35.06 30.27
N ARG A 90 8.11 -36.33 29.85
CA ARG A 90 7.63 -37.47 30.62
C ARG A 90 8.57 -37.77 31.79
#